data_AF-A0A7J6S5I0-F1
#
_entry.id   AF-A0A7J6S5I0-F1
#
_cell.length_a   1.000
_cell.length_b   1.000
_cell.length_c   1.000
_cell.angle_alpha   90.00
_cell.angle_beta   90.00
_cell.angle_gamma   90.00
#
_symmetry.space_group_name_H-M   'P 1'
#
loop_
_entity.id
_entity.type
_entity.pdbx_description
1 polymer ?
#
loop_
_entity_poly.entity_id
_entity_poly.type
_entity_poly.pdbx_seq_one_letter_code
_entity_poly.pdbx_strand_id
1 'polypeptide(L)'
;MKLDALRIEAKVQQMILMDMDEWEPPPVYKRRLVGLAVVFYVLSAVFDFWSLVYISMSIRACSSGLTVPANAAVARVMLGEGLSRAQTVGSILIVLGAVSAMAFGSSSDDGGGSDESIAGLLSSARFITFVAATFPFYLLAFTVSKWSMRTHVAIDDHIPVSQAQVHKRRLRRAVALLALAFLGGYQSAVTALAGKFGAQYIAMDGLATYQPYLCFSIVIVSSLMQLTFMSWMMRQFDAVVCIPPYQILLMLFMVSFGAACFQETCLALVSKLLLLLLTGIMSS
;
A
#
# COMPACT_ATOMS: atom_id res chain seq x y z
N MET A 1 -19.56 39.56 -34.70
CA MET A 1 -18.79 38.41 -35.21
C MET A 1 -17.80 37.82 -34.20
N LYS A 2 -16.73 38.50 -33.78
CA LYS A 2 -15.82 37.96 -32.72
C LYS A 2 -16.48 37.82 -31.34
N LEU A 3 -17.41 38.72 -31.01
CA LEU A 3 -18.14 38.67 -29.74
C LEU A 3 -19.13 37.49 -29.66
N ASP A 4 -19.69 37.09 -30.79
CA ASP A 4 -20.68 36.01 -30.88
C ASP A 4 -20.02 34.64 -30.73
N ALA A 5 -18.81 34.49 -31.28
CA ALA A 5 -18.00 33.28 -31.12
C ALA A 5 -17.61 33.02 -29.66
N LEU A 6 -17.16 34.06 -28.93
CA LEU A 6 -16.83 33.96 -27.51
C LEU A 6 -18.05 33.62 -26.64
N ARG A 7 -19.24 34.11 -27.01
CA ARG A 7 -20.48 33.82 -26.28
C ARG A 7 -20.95 32.38 -26.49
N ILE A 8 -20.65 31.80 -27.65
CA ILE A 8 -20.96 30.40 -27.97
C ILE A 8 -19.99 29.47 -27.23
N GLU A 9 -18.68 29.76 -27.22
CA GLU A 9 -17.69 28.95 -26.48
C GLU A 9 -17.98 28.95 -24.97
N ALA A 10 -18.33 30.10 -24.38
CA ALA A 10 -18.70 30.18 -22.97
C ALA A 10 -19.96 29.38 -22.65
N LYS A 11 -20.97 29.38 -23.53
CA LYS A 11 -22.18 28.57 -23.38
C LYS A 11 -21.90 27.08 -23.51
N VAL A 12 -21.04 26.67 -24.44
CA VAL A 12 -20.65 25.28 -24.63
C VAL A 12 -19.86 24.77 -23.42
N GLN A 13 -18.93 25.57 -22.88
CA GLN A 13 -18.23 25.22 -21.64
C GLN A 13 -19.16 25.13 -20.44
N GLN A 14 -20.14 26.03 -20.30
CA GLN A 14 -21.14 25.92 -19.23
C GLN A 14 -22.04 24.70 -19.39
N MET A 15 -22.39 24.33 -20.62
CA MET A 15 -23.21 23.15 -20.89
C MET A 15 -22.43 21.86 -20.59
N ILE A 16 -21.13 21.81 -20.93
CA ILE A 16 -20.25 20.70 -20.57
C ILE A 16 -20.02 20.61 -19.06
N LEU A 17 -19.92 21.75 -18.37
CA LEU A 17 -19.78 21.78 -16.90
C LEU A 17 -21.08 21.35 -16.20
N MET A 18 -22.25 21.75 -16.69
CA MET A 18 -23.54 21.33 -16.12
C MET A 18 -23.82 19.83 -16.32
N ASP A 19 -23.38 19.23 -17.42
CA ASP A 19 -23.57 17.78 -17.68
C ASP A 19 -22.64 16.90 -16.83
N MET A 20 -21.53 17.47 -16.33
CA MET A 20 -20.54 16.75 -15.52
C MET A 20 -20.88 16.73 -14.02
N ASP A 21 -21.68 17.68 -13.53
CA ASP A 21 -22.09 17.74 -12.12
C ASP A 21 -23.25 16.78 -11.79
N GLU A 22 -23.96 16.24 -12.79
CA GLU A 22 -25.16 15.39 -12.59
C GLU A 22 -24.97 13.92 -13.03
N TRP A 23 -23.74 13.51 -13.37
CA TRP A 23 -23.43 12.09 -13.56
C TRP A 23 -23.26 11.41 -12.20
N GLU A 24 -24.37 11.06 -11.55
CA GLU A 24 -24.34 10.10 -10.45
C GLU A 24 -24.11 8.69 -11.02
N PRO A 25 -22.95 8.04 -10.78
CA PRO A 25 -22.76 6.68 -11.23
C PRO A 25 -23.89 5.80 -10.69
N PRO A 26 -24.48 4.92 -11.50
CA PRO A 26 -25.58 4.07 -11.05
C PRO A 26 -25.15 3.29 -9.80
N PRO A 27 -26.05 3.15 -8.80
CA PRO A 27 -25.68 2.62 -7.50
C PRO A 27 -25.08 1.21 -7.64
N VAL A 28 -23.95 1.00 -6.97
CA VAL A 28 -23.04 -0.14 -7.15
C VAL A 28 -23.78 -1.48 -7.13
N TYR A 29 -24.74 -1.66 -6.23
CA TYR A 29 -25.50 -2.91 -6.06
C TYR A 29 -26.33 -3.35 -7.28
N LYS A 30 -26.60 -2.48 -8.26
CA LYS A 30 -27.36 -2.85 -9.48
C LYS A 30 -26.50 -3.47 -10.59
N ARG A 31 -25.16 -3.46 -10.46
CA ARG A 31 -24.28 -4.05 -11.47
C ARG A 31 -24.21 -5.56 -11.27
N ARG A 32 -24.56 -6.33 -12.30
CA ARG A 32 -24.52 -7.82 -12.31
C ARG A 32 -23.17 -8.41 -11.86
N LEU A 33 -22.09 -7.63 -11.94
CA LEU A 33 -20.74 -8.02 -11.55
C LEU A 33 -20.43 -7.86 -10.06
N VAL A 34 -21.28 -7.20 -9.27
CA VAL A 34 -20.99 -6.97 -7.85
C VAL A 34 -21.10 -8.24 -7.02
N GLY A 35 -22.08 -9.11 -7.30
CA GLY A 35 -22.16 -10.41 -6.65
C GLY A 35 -20.89 -11.23 -6.87
N LEU A 36 -20.41 -11.27 -8.12
CA LEU A 36 -19.14 -11.93 -8.48
C LEU A 36 -17.95 -11.31 -7.73
N ALA A 37 -17.86 -9.97 -7.68
CA ALA A 37 -16.80 -9.28 -6.97
C ALA A 37 -16.80 -9.58 -5.46
N VAL A 38 -17.97 -9.63 -4.83
CA VAL A 38 -18.10 -9.99 -3.41
C VAL A 38 -17.64 -11.43 -3.18
N VAL A 39 -18.01 -12.38 -4.04
CA VAL A 39 -17.56 -13.77 -3.93
C VAL A 39 -16.04 -13.87 -4.04
N PHE A 40 -15.42 -13.24 -5.05
CA PHE A 40 -13.97 -13.21 -5.18
C PHE A 40 -13.28 -12.54 -3.99
N TYR A 41 -13.88 -11.48 -3.44
CA TYR A 41 -13.35 -10.79 -2.27
C TYR A 41 -13.37 -11.68 -1.02
N VAL A 42 -14.48 -12.38 -0.75
CA VAL A 42 -14.60 -13.30 0.39
C VAL A 42 -13.63 -14.48 0.23
N LEU A 43 -13.55 -15.08 -0.96
CA LEU A 43 -12.59 -16.15 -1.23
C LEU A 43 -11.15 -15.67 -1.02
N SER A 44 -10.81 -14.49 -1.52
CA SER A 44 -9.48 -13.88 -1.31
C SER A 44 -9.17 -13.74 0.18
N ALA A 45 -10.13 -13.28 0.99
CA ALA A 45 -9.94 -13.13 2.43
C ALA A 45 -9.68 -14.47 3.14
N VAL A 46 -10.37 -15.54 2.75
CA VAL A 46 -10.14 -16.89 3.29
C VAL A 46 -8.75 -17.40 2.92
N PHE A 47 -8.36 -17.28 1.64
CA PHE A 47 -7.02 -17.66 1.20
C PHE A 47 -5.92 -16.82 1.86
N ASP A 48 -6.17 -15.52 2.06
CA ASP A 48 -5.25 -14.64 2.78
C ASP A 48 -5.06 -15.07 4.23
N PHE A 49 -6.15 -15.47 4.91
CA PHE A 49 -6.06 -15.98 6.28
C PHE A 49 -5.28 -17.30 6.35
N TRP A 50 -5.50 -18.21 5.40
CA TRP A 50 -4.70 -19.43 5.30
C TRP A 50 -3.23 -19.14 5.01
N SER A 51 -2.94 -18.16 4.14
CA SER A 51 -1.57 -17.75 3.83
C SER A 51 -0.82 -17.24 5.07
N LEU A 52 -1.51 -16.61 6.01
CA LEU A 52 -0.91 -16.10 7.25
C LEU A 52 -0.38 -17.19 8.17
N VAL A 53 -0.98 -18.39 8.13
CA VAL A 53 -0.55 -19.53 8.95
C VAL A 53 0.74 -20.12 8.40
N TYR A 54 0.80 -20.31 7.07
CA TYR A 54 1.81 -21.18 6.44
C TYR A 54 2.93 -20.42 5.72
N ILE A 55 2.76 -19.14 5.39
CA ILE A 55 3.70 -18.39 4.56
C ILE A 55 4.48 -17.37 5.40
N SER A 56 5.76 -17.21 5.08
CA SER A 56 6.62 -16.17 5.67
C SER A 56 6.13 -14.76 5.30
N MET A 57 6.44 -13.77 6.14
CA MET A 57 5.99 -12.39 5.88
C MET A 57 6.66 -11.81 4.62
N SER A 58 7.90 -12.21 4.36
CA SER A 58 8.66 -11.87 3.15
C SER A 58 8.07 -12.43 1.86
N ILE A 59 7.67 -13.71 1.82
CA ILE A 59 7.02 -14.29 0.65
C ILE A 59 5.64 -13.65 0.43
N ARG A 60 4.89 -13.40 1.51
CA ARG A 60 3.60 -12.69 1.43
C ARG A 60 3.74 -11.28 0.88
N ALA A 61 4.78 -10.56 1.27
CA ALA A 61 5.10 -9.24 0.73
C ALA A 61 5.29 -9.28 -0.80
N CYS A 62 6.04 -10.26 -1.29
CA CYS A 62 6.26 -10.47 -2.72
C CYS A 62 4.96 -10.79 -3.45
N SER A 63 4.11 -11.64 -2.88
CA SER A 63 2.78 -11.97 -3.42
C SER A 63 1.88 -10.73 -3.51
N SER A 64 1.85 -9.89 -2.47
CA SER A 64 1.12 -8.62 -2.50
C SER A 64 1.61 -7.71 -3.65
N GLY A 65 2.91 -7.74 -3.96
CA GLY A 65 3.48 -6.99 -5.08
C GLY A 65 3.04 -7.45 -6.46
N LEU A 66 2.75 -8.74 -6.64
CA LEU A 66 2.25 -9.29 -7.90
C LEU A 66 0.84 -8.81 -8.26
N THR A 67 0.10 -8.26 -7.30
CA THR A 67 -1.22 -7.66 -7.56
C THR A 67 -1.12 -6.45 -8.51
N VAL A 68 -0.01 -5.72 -8.52
CA VAL A 68 0.19 -4.55 -9.40
C VAL A 68 0.24 -4.96 -10.89
N PRO A 69 1.16 -5.85 -11.32
CA PRO A 69 1.19 -6.31 -12.71
C PRO A 69 -0.07 -7.13 -13.07
N ALA A 70 -0.65 -7.87 -12.13
CA ALA A 70 -1.91 -8.58 -12.35
C ALA A 70 -3.07 -7.61 -12.65
N ASN A 71 -3.21 -6.56 -11.85
CA ASN A 71 -4.23 -5.51 -12.07
C ASN A 71 -3.99 -4.77 -13.39
N ALA A 72 -2.74 -4.49 -13.75
CA ALA A 72 -2.40 -3.87 -15.03
C ALA A 72 -2.74 -4.79 -16.24
N ALA A 73 -2.50 -6.09 -16.10
CA ALA A 73 -2.85 -7.08 -17.13
C ALA A 73 -4.37 -7.22 -17.29
N VAL A 74 -5.11 -7.32 -16.18
CA VAL A 74 -6.58 -7.38 -16.18
C VAL A 74 -7.17 -6.09 -16.76
N ALA A 75 -6.66 -4.92 -16.39
CA ALA A 75 -7.09 -3.64 -16.93
C ALA A 75 -6.92 -3.59 -18.46
N ARG A 76 -5.78 -4.06 -18.99
CA ARG A 76 -5.57 -4.15 -20.44
C ARG A 76 -6.60 -5.04 -21.14
N VAL A 77 -6.91 -6.20 -20.55
CA VAL A 77 -7.87 -7.15 -21.14
C VAL A 77 -9.31 -6.63 -21.06
N MET A 78 -9.71 -6.05 -19.93
CA MET A 78 -11.10 -5.62 -19.69
C MET A 78 -11.42 -4.24 -20.27
N LEU A 79 -10.50 -3.28 -20.19
CA LEU A 79 -10.70 -1.89 -20.62
C LEU A 79 -10.17 -1.62 -22.03
N GLY A 80 -9.36 -2.53 -22.61
CA GLY A 80 -8.76 -2.35 -23.92
C GLY A 80 -7.68 -1.26 -23.97
N GLU A 81 -7.24 -0.76 -22.82
CA GLU A 81 -6.23 0.30 -22.75
C GLU A 81 -4.84 -0.21 -23.16
N GLY A 82 -4.14 0.57 -23.99
CA GLY A 82 -2.77 0.29 -24.39
C GLY A 82 -1.81 0.55 -23.23
N LEU A 83 -1.10 -0.49 -22.76
CA LEU A 83 -0.04 -0.35 -21.78
C LEU A 83 1.14 0.43 -22.39
N SER A 84 1.60 1.46 -21.68
CA SER A 84 2.84 2.16 -22.03
C SER A 84 4.03 1.19 -21.96
N ARG A 85 5.05 1.41 -22.81
CA ARG A 85 6.31 0.63 -22.79
C ARG A 85 6.96 0.68 -21.41
N ALA A 86 6.93 1.83 -20.74
CA ALA A 86 7.47 1.99 -19.40
C ALA A 86 6.70 1.16 -18.35
N GLN A 87 5.36 1.10 -18.45
CA GLN A 87 4.53 0.30 -17.54
C GLN A 87 4.77 -1.20 -17.73
N THR A 88 4.99 -1.63 -18.98
CA THR A 88 5.30 -3.03 -19.30
C THR A 88 6.66 -3.44 -18.73
N VAL A 89 7.69 -2.63 -18.95
CA VAL A 89 9.03 -2.88 -18.40
C VAL A 89 9.00 -2.88 -16.87
N GLY A 90 8.31 -1.92 -16.25
CA GLY A 90 8.14 -1.87 -14.80
C GLY A 90 7.42 -3.10 -14.24
N SER A 91 6.36 -3.56 -14.91
CA SER A 91 5.61 -4.77 -14.50
C SER A 91 6.49 -6.02 -14.56
N ILE A 92 7.28 -6.19 -15.62
CA ILE A 92 8.22 -7.32 -15.75
C ILE A 92 9.28 -7.25 -14.66
N LEU A 93 9.83 -6.06 -14.38
CA LEU A 93 10.85 -5.87 -13.35
C LEU A 93 10.31 -6.20 -11.95
N ILE A 94 9.07 -5.83 -11.63
CA ILE A 94 8.40 -6.20 -10.37
C ILE A 94 8.25 -7.72 -10.27
N VAL A 95 7.78 -8.39 -11.32
CA VAL A 95 7.60 -9.85 -11.33
C VAL A 95 8.94 -10.57 -11.13
N LEU A 96 9.99 -10.16 -11.86
CA LEU A 96 11.33 -10.73 -11.71
C LEU A 96 11.92 -10.48 -10.32
N GLY A 97 11.74 -9.28 -9.77
CA GLY A 97 12.17 -8.95 -8.41
C GLY A 97 11.45 -9.79 -7.36
N ALA A 98 10.13 -9.97 -7.49
CA ALA A 98 9.34 -10.79 -6.58
C ALA A 98 9.73 -12.29 -6.67
N VAL A 99 9.85 -12.83 -7.89
CA VAL A 99 10.23 -14.24 -8.11
C VAL A 99 11.66 -14.50 -7.62
N SER A 100 12.61 -13.61 -7.89
CA SER A 100 13.97 -13.75 -7.38
C SER A 100 14.03 -13.64 -5.85
N ALA A 101 13.30 -12.70 -5.24
CA ALA A 101 13.21 -12.60 -3.79
C ALA A 101 12.61 -13.86 -3.15
N MET A 102 11.61 -14.49 -3.77
CA MET A 102 11.04 -15.76 -3.30
C MET A 102 11.98 -16.95 -3.53
N ALA A 103 12.68 -17.00 -4.67
CA ALA A 103 13.58 -18.12 -5.01
C ALA A 103 14.86 -18.12 -4.17
N PHE A 104 15.39 -16.93 -3.83
CA PHE A 104 16.59 -16.77 -3.02
C PHE A 104 16.32 -16.44 -1.56
N GLY A 105 15.05 -16.21 -1.19
CA GLY A 105 14.63 -16.12 0.19
C GLY A 105 14.82 -17.48 0.83
N SER A 106 15.86 -17.65 1.65
CA SER A 106 16.11 -18.92 2.32
C SER A 106 14.90 -19.23 3.20
N SER A 107 14.13 -20.22 2.76
CA SER A 107 13.14 -20.89 3.58
C SER A 107 13.92 -21.86 4.46
N SER A 108 14.78 -21.34 5.34
CA SER A 108 15.20 -22.10 6.52
C SER A 108 13.99 -22.13 7.44
N ASP A 109 13.05 -22.95 6.98
CA ASP A 109 11.88 -23.38 7.70
C ASP A 109 12.39 -24.37 8.73
N ASP A 110 12.92 -23.84 9.82
CA ASP A 110 12.60 -24.43 11.13
C ASP A 110 11.15 -23.98 11.47
N GLY A 111 10.16 -24.14 10.59
CA GLY A 111 9.47 -25.43 10.43
C GLY A 111 9.15 -26.15 11.74
N GLY A 112 8.94 -25.41 12.83
CA GLY A 112 8.76 -25.96 14.17
C GLY A 112 10.10 -26.20 14.88
N GLY A 113 10.34 -25.49 15.98
CA GLY A 113 11.49 -25.81 16.83
C GLY A 113 12.14 -24.64 17.54
N SER A 114 11.38 -23.81 18.23
CA SER A 114 11.84 -23.34 19.54
C SER A 114 10.65 -22.81 20.30
N ASP A 115 10.51 -23.28 21.54
CA ASP A 115 9.52 -22.90 22.55
C ASP A 115 9.57 -21.41 22.95
N GLU A 116 9.96 -20.51 22.06
CA GLU A 116 9.80 -19.09 22.25
C GLU A 116 8.33 -18.74 22.01
N SER A 117 7.59 -18.71 23.12
CA SER A 117 6.28 -18.08 23.22
C SER A 117 6.23 -16.83 22.32
N ILE A 118 5.15 -16.64 21.56
CA ILE A 118 4.90 -15.43 20.75
C ILE A 118 5.10 -14.14 21.59
N ALA A 119 4.86 -14.21 22.89
CA ALA A 119 5.15 -13.11 23.81
C ALA A 119 6.66 -12.80 23.93
N GLY A 120 7.52 -13.81 23.89
CA GLY A 120 8.98 -13.69 23.85
C GLY A 120 9.50 -13.06 22.55
N LEU A 121 8.87 -13.37 21.41
CA LEU A 121 9.15 -12.73 20.12
C LEU A 121 8.80 -11.22 20.15
N LEU A 122 7.66 -10.86 20.76
CA LEU A 122 7.28 -9.46 20.97
C LEU A 122 8.14 -8.75 22.02
N SER A 123 8.63 -9.47 23.04
CA SER A 123 9.53 -8.89 24.05
C SER A 123 11.00 -8.90 23.63
N SER A 124 11.31 -9.40 22.44
CA SER A 124 12.68 -9.42 21.94
C SER A 124 13.23 -8.01 21.80
N ALA A 125 14.44 -7.78 22.32
CA ALA A 125 15.10 -6.48 22.25
C ALA A 125 15.21 -5.95 20.80
N ARG A 126 15.28 -6.83 19.80
CA ARG A 126 15.32 -6.47 18.37
C ARG A 126 13.99 -5.87 17.90
N PHE A 127 12.87 -6.49 18.26
CA PHE A 127 11.55 -5.97 17.91
C PHE A 127 11.27 -4.65 18.64
N ILE A 128 11.61 -4.57 19.92
CA ILE A 128 11.45 -3.34 20.71
C ILE A 128 12.30 -2.20 20.13
N THR A 129 13.58 -2.46 19.81
CA THR A 129 14.46 -1.45 19.20
C THR A 129 13.98 -1.05 17.80
N PHE A 130 13.49 -1.99 16.99
CA PHE A 130 12.90 -1.70 15.69
C PHE A 130 11.66 -0.80 15.81
N VAL A 131 10.70 -1.16 16.66
CA VAL A 131 9.48 -0.36 16.89
C VAL A 131 9.83 1.00 17.48
N ALA A 132 10.73 1.07 18.45
CA ALA A 132 11.18 2.33 19.02
C ALA A 132 11.87 3.23 17.98
N ALA A 133 12.58 2.65 17.02
CA ALA A 133 13.22 3.38 15.93
C ALA A 133 12.21 3.85 14.87
N THR A 134 11.22 3.04 14.49
CA THR A 134 10.24 3.37 13.44
C THR A 134 9.10 4.27 13.92
N PHE A 135 8.73 4.20 15.20
CA PHE A 135 7.60 4.93 15.76
C PHE A 135 7.72 6.47 15.65
N PRO A 136 8.89 7.10 15.90
CA PRO A 136 9.07 8.53 15.66
C PRO A 136 8.84 8.93 14.20
N PHE A 137 9.29 8.11 13.25
CA PHE A 137 9.04 8.36 11.82
C PHE A 137 7.56 8.22 11.47
N TYR A 138 6.86 7.26 12.09
CA TYR A 138 5.41 7.13 11.94
C TYR A 138 4.67 8.38 12.44
N LEU A 139 5.02 8.91 13.62
CA LEU A 139 4.44 10.16 14.14
C LEU A 139 4.79 11.37 13.26
N LEU A 140 6.02 11.44 12.77
CA LEU A 140 6.43 12.49 11.83
C LEU A 140 5.61 12.41 10.53
N ALA A 141 5.48 11.23 9.93
CA ALA A 141 4.66 11.03 8.75
C ALA A 141 3.19 11.41 8.99
N PHE A 142 2.65 11.10 10.17
CA PHE A 142 1.29 11.49 10.58
C PHE A 142 1.11 12.99 10.66
N THR A 143 2.05 13.70 11.30
CA THR A 143 2.00 15.17 11.42
C THR A 143 2.16 15.86 10.07
N VAL A 144 3.09 15.39 9.23
CA VAL A 144 3.29 15.89 7.86
C VAL A 144 2.04 15.67 7.00
N SER A 145 1.44 14.48 7.09
CA SER A 145 0.20 14.16 6.36
C SER A 145 -0.95 15.09 6.79
N LYS A 146 -1.18 15.23 8.11
CA LYS A 146 -2.19 16.16 8.66
C LYS A 146 -1.95 17.61 8.22
N TRP A 147 -0.70 18.05 8.21
CA TRP A 147 -0.33 19.39 7.76
C TRP A 147 -0.59 19.59 6.25
N SER A 148 -0.24 18.60 5.43
CA SER A 148 -0.55 18.61 4.00
C SER A 148 -2.06 18.70 3.74
N MET A 149 -2.87 17.91 4.45
CA MET A 149 -4.33 17.94 4.30
C MET A 149 -4.94 19.31 4.59
N ARG A 150 -4.43 20.01 5.62
CA ARG A 150 -4.91 21.37 5.94
C ARG A 150 -4.53 22.40 4.89
N THR A 151 -3.39 22.23 4.23
CA THR A 151 -2.89 23.24 3.27
C THR A 151 -3.46 23.06 1.86
N HIS A 152 -3.89 21.86 1.48
CA HIS A 152 -4.49 21.58 0.17
C HIS A 152 -5.90 22.22 -0.03
N VAL A 153 -6.63 22.54 1.04
CA VAL A 153 -7.96 23.18 0.96
C VAL A 153 -7.87 24.68 0.60
N ALA A 154 -6.69 25.30 0.67
CA ALA A 154 -6.53 26.75 0.55
C ALA A 154 -5.88 27.24 -0.76
N ILE A 155 -5.70 26.39 -1.76
CA ILE A 155 -5.04 26.77 -3.02
C ILE A 155 -6.12 26.89 -4.11
N ASP A 156 -6.74 28.06 -4.19
CA ASP A 156 -7.54 28.48 -5.35
C ASP A 156 -6.67 28.48 -6.62
N ASP A 157 -7.16 27.82 -7.66
CA ASP A 157 -6.48 27.65 -8.96
C ASP A 157 -6.42 28.94 -9.81
N HIS A 158 -6.92 30.07 -9.31
CA HIS A 158 -7.03 31.31 -10.06
C HIS A 158 -5.85 32.28 -9.93
N ILE A 159 -4.80 31.94 -9.15
CA ILE A 159 -3.65 32.84 -8.96
C ILE A 159 -2.47 32.37 -9.81
N PRO A 160 -1.93 33.20 -10.73
CA PRO A 160 -0.76 32.85 -11.52
C PRO A 160 0.46 32.67 -10.61
N VAL A 161 1.08 31.48 -10.70
CA VAL A 161 2.15 31.04 -9.78
C VAL A 161 3.51 31.20 -10.45
N SER A 162 4.47 31.82 -9.76
CA SER A 162 5.86 31.93 -10.23
C SER A 162 6.54 30.54 -10.34
N GLN A 163 7.44 30.34 -11.32
CA GLN A 163 8.15 29.06 -11.56
C GLN A 163 8.81 28.48 -10.29
N ALA A 164 9.38 29.33 -9.42
CA ALA A 164 9.97 28.90 -8.14
C ALA A 164 8.92 28.34 -7.16
N GLN A 165 7.70 28.86 -7.20
CA GLN A 165 6.58 28.39 -6.38
C GLN A 165 5.99 27.08 -6.93
N VAL A 166 6.06 26.84 -8.25
CA VAL A 166 5.66 25.57 -8.87
C VAL A 166 6.54 24.41 -8.35
N HIS A 167 7.86 24.59 -8.31
CA HIS A 167 8.76 23.56 -7.78
C HIS A 167 8.47 23.26 -6.30
N LYS A 168 8.30 24.31 -5.46
CA LYS A 168 7.96 24.16 -4.03
C LYS A 168 6.59 23.50 -3.80
N ARG A 169 5.62 23.65 -4.72
CA ARG A 169 4.33 22.95 -4.67
C ARG A 169 4.48 21.48 -5.04
N ARG A 170 5.26 21.16 -6.09
CA ARG A 170 5.54 19.77 -6.50
C ARG A 170 6.24 18.98 -5.40
N LEU A 171 7.28 19.56 -4.78
CA LEU A 171 7.99 18.92 -3.68
C LEU A 171 7.06 18.64 -2.49
N ARG A 172 6.21 19.60 -2.11
CA ARG A 172 5.24 19.40 -1.01
C ARG A 172 4.25 18.28 -1.32
N ARG A 173 3.73 18.20 -2.55
CA ARG A 173 2.86 17.10 -2.99
C ARG A 173 3.57 15.74 -2.93
N ALA A 174 4.82 15.67 -3.39
CA ALA A 174 5.61 14.45 -3.34
C ALA A 174 5.88 13.99 -1.89
N VAL A 175 6.23 14.93 -1.00
CA VAL A 175 6.45 14.63 0.44
C VAL A 175 5.17 14.16 1.10
N ALA A 176 4.03 14.79 0.81
CA ALA A 176 2.74 14.37 1.35
C ALA A 176 2.32 12.98 0.87
N LEU A 177 2.53 12.70 -0.42
CA LEU A 177 2.28 11.38 -0.99
C LEU A 177 3.14 10.32 -0.30
N LEU A 178 4.44 10.58 -0.13
CA LEU A 178 5.36 9.65 0.52
C LEU A 178 4.98 9.42 1.99
N ALA A 179 4.58 10.48 2.71
CA ALA A 179 4.15 10.38 4.11
C ALA A 179 2.87 9.55 4.27
N LEU A 180 1.86 9.77 3.42
CA LEU A 180 0.62 8.99 3.44
C LEU A 180 0.87 7.53 3.02
N ALA A 181 1.70 7.31 2.00
CA ALA A 181 2.10 5.97 1.58
C ALA A 181 2.87 5.23 2.69
N PHE A 182 3.74 5.93 3.43
CA PHE A 182 4.45 5.39 4.59
C PHE A 182 3.47 4.96 5.70
N LEU A 183 2.53 5.83 6.08
CA LEU A 183 1.52 5.52 7.10
C LEU A 183 0.67 4.31 6.69
N GLY A 184 0.18 4.31 5.45
CA GLY A 184 -0.60 3.22 4.91
C GLY A 184 0.19 1.91 4.90
N GLY A 185 1.40 1.93 4.35
CA GLY A 185 2.26 0.75 4.25
C GLY A 185 2.65 0.19 5.63
N TYR A 186 3.04 1.07 6.56
CA TYR A 186 3.38 0.68 7.93
C TYR A 186 2.19 0.06 8.65
N GLN A 187 1.02 0.72 8.60
CA GLN A 187 -0.19 0.21 9.25
C GLN A 187 -0.63 -1.14 8.67
N SER A 188 -0.53 -1.29 7.35
CA SER A 188 -0.86 -2.56 6.67
C SER A 188 0.08 -3.69 7.10
N ALA A 189 1.37 -3.40 7.29
CA ALA A 189 2.32 -4.38 7.80
C ALA A 189 2.04 -4.77 9.27
N VAL A 190 1.63 -3.81 10.11
CA VAL A 190 1.16 -4.08 11.48
C VAL A 190 -0.09 -4.96 11.47
N THR A 191 -1.06 -4.70 10.60
CA THR A 191 -2.25 -5.55 10.43
C THR A 191 -1.86 -6.98 10.05
N ALA A 192 -0.94 -7.14 9.10
CA ALA A 192 -0.49 -8.45 8.65
C ALA A 192 0.27 -9.20 9.75
N LEU A 193 1.10 -8.51 10.53
CA LEU A 193 1.81 -9.10 11.67
C LEU A 193 0.84 -9.58 12.75
N ALA A 194 -0.14 -8.73 13.12
CA ALA A 194 -1.19 -9.11 14.08
C ALA A 194 -2.03 -10.29 13.57
N GLY A 195 -2.30 -10.32 12.26
CA GLY A 195 -2.97 -11.45 11.60
C GLY A 195 -2.14 -12.74 11.70
N LYS A 196 -0.83 -12.67 11.48
CA LYS A 196 0.07 -13.83 11.60
C LYS A 196 0.09 -14.39 13.02
N PHE A 197 0.23 -13.53 14.03
CA PHE A 197 0.16 -13.98 15.43
C PHE A 197 -1.20 -14.57 15.78
N GLY A 198 -2.30 -13.93 15.36
CA GLY A 198 -3.65 -14.47 15.60
C GLY A 198 -3.85 -15.84 14.95
N ALA A 199 -3.37 -16.01 13.72
CA ALA A 199 -3.46 -17.28 12.99
C ALA A 199 -2.62 -18.39 13.66
N GLN A 200 -1.42 -18.05 14.15
CA GLN A 200 -0.56 -18.99 14.91
C GLN A 200 -1.19 -19.40 16.25
N TYR A 201 -1.79 -18.46 16.99
CA TYR A 201 -2.50 -18.78 18.25
C TYR A 201 -3.67 -19.74 18.00
N ILE A 202 -4.45 -19.51 16.94
CA ILE A 202 -5.55 -20.41 16.56
C ILE A 202 -5.02 -21.79 16.18
N ALA A 203 -3.88 -21.88 15.50
CA ALA A 203 -3.29 -23.14 15.11
C ALA A 203 -2.74 -23.97 16.28
N MET A 204 -2.21 -23.31 17.33
CA MET A 204 -1.62 -23.99 18.50
C MET A 204 -2.65 -24.35 19.58
N ASP A 205 -3.42 -23.36 20.06
CA ASP A 205 -4.29 -23.52 21.24
C ASP A 205 -5.79 -23.46 20.86
N GLY A 206 -6.11 -23.28 19.58
CA GLY A 206 -7.49 -23.11 19.12
C GLY A 206 -8.10 -21.76 19.54
N LEU A 207 -9.43 -21.74 19.64
CA LEU A 207 -10.23 -20.56 20.01
C LEU A 207 -10.54 -20.49 21.52
N ALA A 208 -9.96 -21.37 22.33
CA ALA A 208 -10.24 -21.46 23.76
C ALA A 208 -9.52 -20.38 24.58
N THR A 209 -8.38 -19.89 24.10
CA THR A 209 -7.56 -18.85 24.76
C THR A 209 -7.98 -17.45 24.34
N TYR A 210 -7.71 -16.43 25.17
CA TYR A 210 -8.14 -15.05 24.92
C TYR A 210 -7.26 -14.31 23.89
N GLN A 211 -6.01 -14.76 23.72
CA GLN A 211 -4.99 -14.19 22.82
C GLN A 211 -5.45 -14.03 21.37
N PRO A 212 -6.07 -15.03 20.70
CA PRO A 212 -6.54 -14.88 19.32
C PRO A 212 -7.63 -13.80 19.19
N TYR A 213 -8.51 -13.63 20.18
CA TYR A 213 -9.51 -12.55 20.18
C TYR A 213 -8.87 -11.17 20.31
N LEU A 214 -7.79 -11.05 21.09
CA LEU A 214 -7.01 -9.83 21.20
C LEU A 214 -6.36 -9.50 19.85
N CYS A 215 -5.68 -10.46 19.21
CA CYS A 215 -5.13 -10.28 17.86
C CYS A 215 -6.20 -9.88 16.85
N PHE A 216 -7.39 -10.51 16.89
CA PHE A 216 -8.49 -10.17 16.00
C PHE A 216 -8.98 -8.73 16.20
N SER A 217 -9.11 -8.28 17.45
CA SER A 217 -9.48 -6.90 17.75
C SER A 217 -8.44 -5.90 17.22
N ILE A 218 -7.14 -6.20 17.35
CA ILE A 218 -6.06 -5.39 16.80
C ILE A 218 -6.15 -5.36 15.27
N VAL A 219 -6.37 -6.51 14.63
CA VAL A 219 -6.52 -6.59 13.17
C VAL A 219 -7.69 -5.72 12.69
N ILE A 220 -8.84 -5.75 13.37
CA ILE A 220 -10.00 -4.91 13.02
C ILE A 220 -9.63 -3.43 13.13
N VAL A 221 -9.15 -2.99 14.29
CA VAL A 221 -8.81 -1.58 14.54
C VAL A 221 -7.73 -1.11 13.55
N SER A 222 -6.72 -1.95 13.33
CA SER A 222 -5.63 -1.68 12.39
C SER A 222 -6.12 -1.59 10.95
N SER A 223 -7.05 -2.46 10.55
CA SER A 223 -7.64 -2.45 9.20
C SER A 223 -8.48 -1.19 8.98
N LEU A 224 -9.25 -0.75 9.97
CA LEU A 224 -10.00 0.52 9.88
C LEU A 224 -9.05 1.73 9.75
N MET A 225 -7.94 1.71 10.49
CA MET A 225 -6.92 2.76 10.42
C MET A 225 -6.22 2.77 9.05
N GLN A 226 -5.87 1.58 8.53
CA GLN A 226 -5.32 1.40 7.18
C GLN A 226 -6.28 1.92 6.10
N LEU A 227 -7.57 1.57 6.17
CA LEU A 227 -8.59 2.05 5.25
C LEU A 227 -8.74 3.57 5.30
N THR A 228 -8.61 4.16 6.50
CA THR A 228 -8.65 5.61 6.69
C THR A 228 -7.47 6.29 5.99
N PHE A 229 -6.25 5.78 6.17
CA PHE A 229 -5.06 6.32 5.49
C PHE A 229 -5.13 6.14 3.96
N MET A 230 -5.60 5.00 3.48
CA MET A 230 -5.81 4.76 2.06
C MET A 230 -6.84 5.73 1.48
N SER A 231 -7.96 5.93 2.18
CA SER A 231 -8.99 6.90 1.79
C SER A 231 -8.45 8.33 1.76
N TRP A 232 -7.64 8.72 2.74
CA TRP A 232 -6.96 10.02 2.77
C TRP A 232 -6.00 10.21 1.60
N MET A 233 -5.23 9.19 1.25
CA MET A 233 -4.32 9.20 0.11
C MET A 233 -5.08 9.35 -1.22
N MET A 234 -6.15 8.57 -1.40
CA MET A 234 -7.01 8.60 -2.59
C MET A 234 -7.79 9.90 -2.76
N ARG A 235 -8.07 10.62 -1.67
CA ARG A 235 -8.70 11.96 -1.74
C ARG A 235 -7.75 13.05 -2.24
N GLN A 236 -6.44 12.85 -2.12
CA GLN A 236 -5.44 13.86 -2.47
C GLN A 236 -4.71 13.57 -3.78
N PHE A 237 -4.61 12.30 -4.15
CA PHE A 237 -3.81 11.83 -5.27
C PHE A 237 -4.59 10.80 -6.06
N ASP A 238 -4.42 10.84 -7.38
CA ASP A 238 -4.95 9.81 -8.26
C ASP A 238 -4.39 8.43 -7.89
N ALA A 239 -5.25 7.41 -7.99
CA ALA A 239 -4.92 6.02 -7.70
C ALA A 239 -3.63 5.57 -8.40
N VAL A 240 -3.48 5.98 -9.67
CA VAL A 240 -2.37 5.61 -10.55
C VAL A 240 -1.02 6.07 -9.99
N VAL A 241 -1.00 7.23 -9.31
CA VAL A 241 0.22 7.81 -8.75
C VAL A 241 0.49 7.28 -7.35
N CYS A 242 -0.56 7.00 -6.56
CA CYS A 242 -0.40 6.71 -5.14
C CYS A 242 -0.26 5.23 -4.78
N ILE A 243 -0.84 4.32 -5.57
CA ILE A 243 -0.77 2.88 -5.32
C ILE A 243 0.68 2.35 -5.38
N PRO A 244 1.51 2.69 -6.39
CA PRO A 244 2.88 2.16 -6.47
C PRO A 244 3.77 2.48 -5.25
N PRO A 245 3.90 3.74 -4.78
CA PRO A 245 4.73 4.03 -3.61
C PRO A 245 4.19 3.39 -2.33
N TYR A 246 2.87 3.29 -2.18
CA TYR A 246 2.25 2.56 -1.06
C TYR A 246 2.66 1.08 -1.08
N GLN A 247 2.59 0.41 -2.23
CA GLN A 247 2.95 -1.00 -2.35
C GLN A 247 4.43 -1.26 -2.09
N ILE A 248 5.33 -0.40 -2.57
CA ILE A 248 6.77 -0.51 -2.32
C ILE A 248 7.07 -0.39 -0.82
N LEU A 249 6.48 0.60 -0.15
CA LEU A 249 6.66 0.79 1.28
C LEU A 249 6.04 -0.34 2.09
N LEU A 250 4.86 -0.82 1.69
CA LEU A 250 4.23 -2.02 2.27
C LEU A 250 5.18 -3.22 2.23
N MET A 251 5.78 -3.51 1.07
CA MET A 251 6.73 -4.62 0.94
C MET A 251 7.94 -4.43 1.86
N LEU A 252 8.51 -3.21 1.88
CA LEU A 252 9.66 -2.88 2.72
C LEU A 252 9.35 -3.11 4.21
N PHE A 253 8.19 -2.65 4.68
CA PHE A 253 7.79 -2.87 6.06
C PHE A 253 7.49 -4.34 6.37
N MET A 254 6.78 -5.04 5.50
CA MET A 254 6.49 -6.47 5.70
C MET A 254 7.77 -7.29 5.85
N VAL A 255 8.77 -7.04 5.00
CA VAL A 255 10.09 -7.67 5.12
C VAL A 255 10.82 -7.25 6.39
N SER A 256 10.75 -5.96 6.75
CA SER A 256 11.41 -5.45 7.96
C SER A 256 10.80 -6.02 9.25
N PHE A 257 9.47 -6.12 9.33
CA PHE A 257 8.76 -6.76 10.43
C PHE A 257 9.04 -8.27 10.46
N GLY A 258 9.06 -8.94 9.31
CA GLY A 258 9.45 -10.35 9.20
C GLY A 258 10.87 -10.59 9.74
N ALA A 259 11.83 -9.76 9.35
CA ALA A 259 13.21 -9.84 9.82
C ALA A 259 13.36 -9.49 11.32
N ALA A 260 12.64 -8.48 11.81
CA ALA A 260 12.71 -8.05 13.21
C ALA A 260 12.07 -9.06 14.17
N CYS A 261 10.93 -9.65 13.80
CA CYS A 261 10.20 -10.62 14.62
C CYS A 261 10.71 -12.04 14.43
N PHE A 262 10.76 -12.54 13.19
CA PHE A 262 10.95 -13.96 12.88
C PHE A 262 12.37 -14.28 12.38
N GLN A 263 13.29 -13.31 12.43
CA GLN A 263 14.65 -13.46 11.92
C GLN A 263 14.72 -13.94 10.46
N GLU A 264 13.69 -13.64 9.67
CA GLU A 264 13.67 -13.95 8.24
C GLU A 264 14.87 -13.24 7.57
N THR A 265 15.87 -14.00 7.10
CA THR A 265 17.18 -13.56 6.58
C THR A 265 17.11 -12.74 5.28
N CYS A 266 15.90 -12.47 4.78
CA CYS A 266 15.65 -11.70 3.56
C CYS A 266 16.19 -10.26 3.61
N LEU A 267 16.42 -9.70 4.81
CA LEU A 267 16.95 -8.34 5.01
C LEU A 267 18.34 -8.15 4.37
N ALA A 268 19.18 -9.19 4.35
CA ALA A 268 20.52 -9.10 3.77
C ALA A 268 20.49 -9.00 2.23
N LEU A 269 19.47 -9.58 1.58
CA LEU A 269 19.33 -9.52 0.12
C LEU A 269 18.67 -8.21 -0.30
N VAL A 270 17.61 -7.79 0.42
CA VAL A 270 16.91 -6.52 0.15
C VAL A 270 17.81 -5.32 0.45
N SER A 271 18.58 -5.32 1.54
CA SER A 271 19.53 -4.23 1.80
C SER A 271 20.63 -4.18 0.74
N LYS A 272 21.14 -5.33 0.28
CA LYS A 272 22.13 -5.42 -0.81
C LYS A 272 21.56 -4.96 -2.16
N LEU A 273 20.32 -5.32 -2.50
CA LEU A 273 19.63 -4.90 -3.72
C LEU A 273 19.29 -3.40 -3.71
N LEU A 274 18.87 -2.88 -2.56
CA LEU A 274 18.54 -1.47 -2.38
C LEU A 274 19.82 -0.61 -2.36
N LEU A 275 20.91 -1.12 -1.79
CA LEU A 275 22.25 -0.55 -1.95
C LEU A 275 22.72 -0.56 -3.42
N LEU A 276 22.51 -1.66 -4.15
CA LEU A 276 22.85 -1.77 -5.59
C LEU A 276 22.03 -0.82 -6.47
N LEU A 277 20.74 -0.64 -6.17
CA LEU A 277 19.89 0.32 -6.87
C LEU A 277 20.28 1.77 -6.56
N LEU A 278 20.62 2.07 -5.30
CA LEU A 278 21.07 3.42 -4.91
C LEU A 278 22.46 3.74 -5.48
N THR A 279 23.40 2.78 -5.51
CA THR A 279 24.72 3.01 -6.10
C THR A 279 24.67 3.05 -7.63
N GLY A 280 23.77 2.28 -8.27
CA GLY A 280 23.56 2.33 -9.72
C GLY A 280 22.94 3.64 -10.22
N ILE A 281 22.10 4.30 -9.42
CA ILE A 281 21.52 5.62 -9.75
C ILE A 281 22.53 6.76 -9.52
N MET A 282 23.53 6.57 -8.66
CA MET A 282 24.60 7.56 -8.44
C MET A 282 25.74 7.49 -9.46
N SER A 283 25.79 6.45 -10.31
CA SER A 283 26.81 6.27 -11.34
C SER A 283 26.35 6.61 -12.77
N SER A 284 25.16 7.19 -12.92
CA SER A 284 24.59 7.67 -14.19
C SER A 284 24.33 9.17 -14.14
#